data_AF-A0A849S4C4-F1
#
_entry.id   AF-A0A849S4C4-F1
#
_cell.length_a   1.000
_cell.length_b   1.000
_cell.length_c   1.000
_cell.angle_alpha   90.00
_cell.angle_beta   90.00
_cell.angle_gamma   90.00
#
_symmetry.space_group_name_H-M   'P 1'
#
loop_
_entity.id
_entity.type
_entity.pdbx_description
1 polymer ?
#
loop_
_entity_poly.entity_id
_entity_poly.type
_entity_poly.pdbx_seq_one_letter_code
_entity_poly.pdbx_strand_id
1 'polypeptide(L)'
;AKPTSKPNWQGVLGLLVGFAGVFILVGPTEISGSSIKLNPYGVIALLFASLFWAFGSLYSRSADLPKSTLMSTGAQMLTGSVGLFCLSLLTDELSGWELSAVSLRSWSGLLYLIIAGSLVGFASYGWLLQNAPISLVSTYAYVNPVVAVLLGAWLADEPLEPRIGLATTIIIGAVIFINSTRQKTRAHPHGDGLAVATVSSLSPRNPTMPLFIAFSLTLAVVAQLDSTWLARIALPAVLYFGLAWAGCSVIAMALKKHLVFLGYDGFASSTLLIWLVYWLPQFVDGSPLFFFYPLYFALTTALISLFFVGTRQKIDADSLSLMAVLADKVWTQPSLLMIAILGGLAVPQHFMLYPTLMTLLVIRFALDSCLKAQLK
;
A
#
# COMPACT_ATOMS: atom_id res chain seq x y z
N ALA A 1 9.09 26.42 -17.87
CA ALA A 1 8.08 25.42 -18.27
C ALA A 1 8.59 24.02 -17.95
N LYS A 2 7.92 23.26 -17.07
CA LYS A 2 8.27 21.85 -16.82
C LYS A 2 7.85 21.01 -18.04
N PRO A 3 8.68 20.06 -18.52
CA PRO A 3 8.37 19.32 -19.74
C PRO A 3 7.09 18.49 -19.53
N THR A 4 6.12 18.69 -20.42
CA THR A 4 4.91 17.87 -20.51
C THR A 4 5.33 16.45 -20.90
N SER A 5 5.45 15.58 -19.90
CA SER A 5 5.72 14.15 -20.13
C SER A 5 4.56 13.57 -20.94
N LYS A 6 4.81 13.20 -22.20
CA LYS A 6 3.83 12.49 -23.04
C LYS A 6 3.34 11.24 -22.29
N PRO A 7 2.04 10.87 -22.42
CA PRO A 7 1.54 9.66 -21.78
C PRO A 7 2.34 8.45 -22.29
N ASN A 8 2.99 7.72 -21.38
CA ASN A 8 3.60 6.44 -21.72
C ASN A 8 2.45 5.47 -22.08
N TRP A 9 2.44 4.92 -23.30
CA TRP A 9 1.43 3.96 -23.77
C TRP A 9 1.21 2.80 -22.80
N GLN A 10 2.28 2.35 -22.13
CA GLN A 10 2.22 1.31 -21.10
C GLN A 10 1.43 1.76 -19.86
N GLY A 11 1.53 3.04 -19.47
CA GLY A 11 0.73 3.60 -18.40
C GLY A 11 -0.75 3.71 -18.76
N VAL A 12 -1.06 4.02 -20.03
CA VAL A 12 -2.43 4.04 -20.55
C VAL A 12 -3.02 2.63 -20.56
N LEU A 13 -2.26 1.64 -21.06
CA LEU A 13 -2.67 0.24 -21.06
C LEU A 13 -2.94 -0.26 -19.64
N GLY A 14 -2.05 0.03 -18.69
CA GLY A 14 -2.27 -0.33 -17.29
C GLY A 14 -3.52 0.33 -16.69
N LEU A 15 -3.80 1.60 -17.02
CA LEU A 15 -5.02 2.28 -16.59
C LEU A 15 -6.28 1.58 -17.12
N LEU A 16 -6.29 1.18 -18.40
CA LEU A 16 -7.41 0.48 -19.02
C LEU A 16 -7.63 -0.91 -18.41
N VAL A 17 -6.55 -1.65 -18.13
CA VAL A 17 -6.64 -2.96 -17.46
C VAL A 17 -7.17 -2.81 -16.04
N GLY A 18 -6.68 -1.82 -15.28
CA GLY A 18 -7.18 -1.52 -13.93
C GLY A 18 -8.66 -1.13 -13.94
N PHE A 19 -9.09 -0.33 -14.91
CA PHE A 19 -10.49 0.04 -15.12
C PHE A 19 -11.37 -1.18 -15.43
N ALA A 20 -10.92 -2.07 -16.31
CA ALA A 20 -11.62 -3.33 -16.59
C ALA A 20 -11.74 -4.20 -15.33
N GLY A 21 -10.69 -4.25 -14.50
CA GLY A 21 -10.71 -4.91 -13.20
C GLY A 21 -11.78 -4.35 -12.26
N VAL A 22 -11.89 -3.01 -12.16
CA VAL A 22 -12.96 -2.36 -11.37
C VAL A 22 -14.35 -2.68 -11.93
N PHE A 23 -14.52 -2.67 -13.25
CA PHE A 23 -15.79 -3.04 -13.88
C PHE A 23 -16.21 -4.48 -13.57
N ILE A 24 -15.26 -5.42 -13.59
CA ILE A 24 -15.50 -6.82 -13.18
C ILE A 24 -15.83 -6.88 -11.69
N LEU A 25 -15.15 -6.10 -10.84
CA LEU A 25 -15.38 -6.08 -9.39
C LEU A 25 -16.81 -5.68 -9.06
N VAL A 26 -17.31 -4.61 -9.70
CA VAL A 26 -18.67 -4.09 -9.49
C VAL A 26 -19.74 -5.09 -9.94
N GLY A 27 -19.43 -5.98 -10.89
CA GLY A 27 -20.31 -7.08 -11.28
C GLY A 27 -21.38 -6.70 -12.31
N PRO A 28 -21.17 -6.96 -13.62
CA PRO A 28 -22.14 -6.63 -14.67
C PRO A 28 -23.50 -7.33 -14.53
N THR A 29 -23.53 -8.52 -13.91
CA THR A 29 -24.74 -9.31 -13.67
C THR A 29 -25.66 -8.72 -12.60
N GLU A 30 -25.11 -8.03 -11.59
CA GLU A 30 -25.89 -7.25 -10.60
C GLU A 30 -26.57 -6.03 -11.27
N ILE A 31 -25.92 -5.45 -12.28
CA ILE A 31 -26.42 -4.31 -13.07
C ILE A 31 -27.46 -4.75 -14.12
N SER A 32 -27.32 -5.97 -14.66
CA SER A 32 -28.17 -6.47 -15.76
C SER A 32 -29.37 -7.30 -15.29
N GLY A 33 -29.30 -7.89 -14.09
CA GLY A 33 -30.37 -8.70 -13.50
C GLY A 33 -31.34 -7.92 -12.62
N SER A 34 -31.00 -6.67 -12.27
CA SER A 34 -31.85 -5.78 -11.51
C SER A 34 -32.65 -4.88 -12.47
N SER A 35 -33.93 -4.67 -12.18
CA SER A 35 -34.81 -3.74 -12.91
C SER A 35 -34.46 -2.27 -12.65
N ILE A 36 -33.17 -1.94 -12.52
CA ILE A 36 -32.67 -0.61 -12.23
C ILE A 36 -32.72 0.21 -13.51
N LYS A 37 -33.74 1.06 -13.62
CA LYS A 37 -33.77 2.14 -14.62
C LYS A 37 -32.68 3.15 -14.25
N LEU A 38 -31.60 3.19 -15.04
CA LEU A 38 -30.56 4.21 -14.88
C LEU A 38 -31.17 5.61 -15.01
N ASN A 39 -31.00 6.46 -13.99
CA ASN A 39 -31.43 7.85 -14.05
C ASN A 39 -30.42 8.64 -14.91
N PRO A 40 -30.82 9.17 -16.09
CA PRO A 40 -29.90 9.86 -16.99
C PRO A 40 -29.27 11.11 -16.36
N TYR A 41 -30.00 11.83 -15.49
CA TYR A 41 -29.46 12.99 -14.79
C TYR A 41 -28.37 12.60 -13.78
N GLY A 42 -28.54 11.47 -13.09
CA GLY A 42 -27.54 10.94 -12.16
C GLY A 42 -26.25 10.52 -12.89
N VAL A 43 -26.38 9.89 -14.06
CA VAL A 43 -25.23 9.52 -14.91
C VAL A 43 -24.49 10.78 -15.39
N ILE A 44 -25.21 11.79 -15.89
CA ILE A 44 -24.61 13.06 -16.31
C ILE A 44 -23.89 13.74 -15.14
N ALA A 45 -24.50 13.78 -13.96
CA ALA A 45 -23.89 14.36 -12.76
C ALA A 45 -22.58 13.65 -12.37
N LEU A 46 -22.54 12.31 -12.43
CA LEU A 46 -21.32 11.53 -12.16
C LEU A 46 -20.21 11.81 -13.18
N LEU A 47 -20.56 11.96 -14.47
CA LEU A 47 -19.60 12.33 -15.51
C LEU A 47 -19.00 13.71 -15.24
N PHE A 48 -19.81 14.73 -14.95
CA PHE A 48 -19.31 16.05 -14.56
C PHE A 48 -18.47 16.01 -13.28
N ALA A 49 -18.88 15.25 -12.27
CA ALA A 49 -18.11 15.07 -11.05
C ALA A 49 -16.70 14.51 -11.34
N SER A 50 -16.62 13.48 -12.18
CA SER A 50 -15.33 12.88 -12.60
C SER A 50 -14.45 13.85 -13.39
N LEU A 51 -15.05 14.67 -14.26
CA LEU A 51 -14.36 15.70 -15.04
C LEU A 51 -13.81 16.80 -14.14
N PHE A 52 -14.63 17.33 -13.23
CA PHE A 52 -14.19 18.35 -12.27
C PHE A 52 -13.12 17.82 -11.32
N TRP A 53 -13.21 16.55 -10.91
CA TRP A 53 -12.15 15.92 -10.12
C TRP A 53 -10.83 15.85 -10.89
N ALA A 54 -10.85 15.38 -12.14
CA ALA A 54 -9.66 15.30 -12.99
C ALA A 54 -9.07 16.69 -13.25
N PHE A 55 -9.90 17.67 -13.61
CA PHE A 55 -9.48 19.05 -13.82
C PHE A 55 -8.89 19.67 -12.56
N GLY A 56 -9.56 19.55 -11.42
CA GLY A 56 -9.09 20.06 -10.13
C GLY A 56 -7.74 19.45 -9.73
N SER A 57 -7.56 18.15 -9.95
CA SER A 57 -6.30 17.44 -9.66
C SER A 57 -5.15 17.85 -10.58
N LEU A 58 -5.44 18.20 -11.84
CA LEU A 58 -4.45 18.71 -12.79
C LEU A 58 -4.09 20.17 -12.47
N TYR A 59 -5.09 20.99 -12.20
CA TYR A 59 -4.94 22.40 -11.89
C TYR A 59 -4.19 22.62 -10.58
N SER A 60 -4.52 21.84 -9.52
CA SER A 60 -3.88 21.96 -8.20
C SER A 60 -2.36 21.79 -8.22
N ARG A 61 -1.81 21.12 -9.23
CA ARG A 61 -0.37 20.94 -9.39
C ARG A 61 0.36 22.17 -9.90
N SER A 62 -0.32 23.01 -10.68
CA SER A 62 0.21 24.26 -11.26
C SER A 62 -0.31 25.52 -10.58
N ALA A 63 -1.37 25.39 -9.79
CA ALA A 63 -1.96 26.48 -9.03
C ALA A 63 -0.98 26.96 -7.94
N ASP A 64 -1.01 28.26 -7.68
CA ASP A 64 -0.29 28.87 -6.57
C ASP A 64 -1.05 28.59 -5.27
N LEU A 65 -0.82 27.39 -4.71
CA LEU A 65 -1.46 26.95 -3.48
C LEU A 65 -0.61 27.34 -2.26
N PRO A 66 -1.25 27.56 -1.10
CA PRO A 66 -0.50 27.83 0.11
C PRO A 66 0.50 26.72 0.44
N LYS A 67 1.65 27.09 1.03
CA LYS A 67 2.69 26.14 1.44
C LYS A 67 2.18 25.05 2.40
N SER A 68 1.12 25.35 3.16
CA SER A 68 0.46 24.38 4.04
C SER A 68 -0.59 23.58 3.27
N THR A 69 -0.34 22.29 3.08
CA THR A 69 -1.31 21.33 2.50
C THR A 69 -2.62 21.32 3.30
N LEU A 70 -2.55 21.43 4.63
CA LEU A 70 -3.73 21.47 5.48
C LEU A 70 -4.60 22.71 5.20
N MET A 71 -3.98 23.87 4.95
CA MET A 71 -4.72 25.09 4.60
C MET A 71 -5.38 24.98 3.23
N SER A 72 -4.67 24.44 2.24
CA SER A 72 -5.23 24.13 0.92
C SER A 72 -6.42 23.18 1.01
N THR A 73 -6.26 22.06 1.74
CA THR A 73 -7.33 21.07 1.94
C THR A 73 -8.51 21.66 2.70
N GLY A 74 -8.26 22.46 3.76
CA GLY A 74 -9.32 23.13 4.52
C GLY A 74 -10.14 24.09 3.66
N ALA A 75 -9.48 24.93 2.86
CA ALA A 75 -10.16 25.86 1.95
C ALA A 75 -11.00 25.12 0.89
N GLN A 76 -10.48 24.02 0.34
CA GLN A 76 -11.23 23.17 -0.59
C GLN A 76 -12.47 22.55 0.07
N MET A 77 -12.32 21.98 1.27
CA MET A 77 -13.42 21.35 2.00
C MET A 77 -14.50 22.36 2.39
N LEU A 78 -14.12 23.56 2.85
CA LEU A 78 -15.06 24.64 3.19
C LEU A 78 -15.84 25.12 1.97
N THR A 79 -15.15 25.30 0.84
CA THR A 79 -15.81 25.73 -0.41
C THR A 79 -16.80 24.68 -0.90
N GLY A 80 -16.42 23.40 -0.84
CA GLY A 80 -17.30 22.28 -1.17
C GLY A 80 -18.50 22.17 -0.23
N SER A 81 -18.30 22.34 1.08
CA SER A 81 -19.38 22.26 2.07
C SER A 81 -20.37 23.39 1.94
N VAL A 82 -19.93 24.63 1.66
CA VAL A 82 -20.82 25.75 1.35
C VAL A 82 -21.69 25.44 0.12
N GLY A 83 -21.08 24.90 -0.95
CA GLY A 83 -21.82 24.50 -2.14
C GLY A 83 -22.88 23.43 -1.86
N LEU A 84 -22.52 22.38 -1.12
CA LEU A 84 -23.45 21.32 -0.73
C LEU A 84 -24.55 21.82 0.21
N PHE A 85 -24.23 22.74 1.13
CA PHE A 85 -25.21 23.35 2.02
C PHE A 85 -26.23 24.21 1.24
N CYS A 86 -25.77 25.02 0.29
CA CYS A 86 -26.66 25.77 -0.60
C CYS A 86 -27.54 24.83 -1.43
N LEU A 87 -26.99 23.71 -1.93
CA LEU A 87 -27.78 22.72 -2.66
C LEU A 87 -28.87 22.11 -1.77
N SER A 88 -28.54 21.73 -0.54
CA SER A 88 -29.49 21.19 0.45
C SER A 88 -30.64 22.16 0.76
N LEU A 89 -30.35 23.47 0.80
CA LEU A 89 -31.39 24.51 0.91
C LEU A 89 -32.28 24.58 -0.34
N LEU A 90 -31.70 24.46 -1.54
CA LEU A 90 -32.43 24.52 -2.80
C LEU A 90 -33.28 23.26 -3.06
N THR A 91 -32.88 22.12 -2.52
CA THR A 91 -33.61 20.84 -2.61
C THR A 91 -34.60 20.64 -1.47
N ASP A 92 -34.74 21.63 -0.58
CA ASP A 92 -35.65 21.64 0.57
C ASP A 92 -35.41 20.47 1.56
N GLU A 93 -34.18 19.97 1.64
CA GLU A 93 -33.81 18.84 2.53
C GLU A 93 -33.85 19.22 4.01
N LEU A 94 -33.86 20.51 4.34
CA LEU A 94 -34.03 20.98 5.71
C LEU A 94 -35.48 20.89 6.19
N SER A 95 -36.45 20.81 5.27
CA SER A 95 -37.86 20.61 5.62
C SER A 95 -38.08 19.17 6.11
N GLY A 96 -38.20 19.00 7.42
CA GLY A 96 -38.34 17.68 8.06
C GLY A 96 -37.04 17.11 8.65
N TRP A 97 -35.95 17.90 8.69
CA TRP A 97 -34.77 17.50 9.44
C TRP A 97 -34.98 17.62 10.95
N GLU A 98 -34.98 16.47 11.63
CA GLU A 98 -35.07 16.41 13.09
C GLU A 98 -33.73 15.96 13.67
N LEU A 99 -33.10 16.81 14.48
CA LEU A 99 -31.81 16.51 15.12
C LEU A 99 -31.90 15.26 16.02
N SER A 100 -33.05 15.04 16.66
CA SER A 100 -33.34 13.87 17.50
C SER A 100 -33.43 12.56 16.73
N ALA A 101 -33.70 12.59 15.42
CA ALA A 101 -33.76 11.40 14.58
C ALA A 101 -32.36 10.89 14.18
N VAL A 102 -31.31 11.71 14.37
CA VAL A 102 -29.94 11.32 14.03
C VAL A 102 -29.37 10.42 15.13
N SER A 103 -29.27 9.13 14.81
CA SER A 103 -28.74 8.12 15.74
C SER A 103 -27.28 8.38 16.13
N LEU A 104 -26.86 7.88 17.29
CA LEU A 104 -25.46 7.91 17.71
C LEU A 104 -24.52 7.21 16.71
N ARG A 105 -25.03 6.16 16.03
CA ARG A 105 -24.29 5.45 14.96
C ARG A 105 -24.05 6.36 13.76
N SER A 106 -25.01 7.20 13.40
CA SER A 106 -24.85 8.17 12.32
C SER A 106 -23.83 9.25 12.69
N TRP A 107 -23.87 9.74 13.93
CA TRP A 107 -22.88 10.69 14.44
C TRP A 107 -21.47 10.13 14.50
N SER A 108 -21.31 8.89 14.95
CA SER A 108 -19.98 8.25 14.98
C SER A 108 -19.45 7.97 13.58
N GLY A 109 -20.32 7.58 12.63
CA GLY A 109 -19.99 7.46 11.22
C GLY A 109 -19.55 8.80 10.60
N LEU A 110 -20.27 9.89 10.89
CA LEU A 110 -19.89 11.23 10.45
C LEU A 110 -18.52 11.65 11.02
N LEU A 111 -18.30 11.44 12.32
CA LEU A 111 -17.02 11.76 12.96
C LEU A 111 -15.86 10.96 12.34
N TYR A 112 -16.08 9.68 12.07
CA TYR A 112 -15.12 8.84 11.36
C TYR A 112 -14.81 9.40 9.96
N LEU A 113 -15.82 9.77 9.18
CA LEU A 113 -15.63 10.34 7.84
C LEU A 113 -14.90 11.69 7.88
N ILE A 114 -15.19 12.55 8.86
CA ILE A 114 -14.47 13.81 9.06
C ILE A 114 -12.99 13.54 9.32
N ILE A 115 -12.67 12.66 10.26
CA ILE A 115 -11.28 12.42 10.67
C ILE A 115 -10.52 11.61 9.62
N ALA A 116 -10.99 10.40 9.31
CA ALA A 116 -10.28 9.46 8.45
C ALA A 116 -10.46 9.82 6.97
N GLY A 117 -11.71 10.05 6.54
CA GLY A 117 -12.05 10.34 5.14
C GLY A 117 -11.55 11.71 4.68
N SER A 118 -11.78 12.75 5.49
CA SER A 118 -11.43 14.13 5.13
C SER A 118 -10.03 14.52 5.61
N LEU A 119 -9.82 14.67 6.93
CA LEU A 119 -8.55 15.22 7.44
C LEU A 119 -7.35 14.37 7.02
N VAL A 120 -7.37 13.07 7.31
CA VAL A 120 -6.25 12.17 7.00
C VAL A 120 -6.17 11.91 5.49
N GLY A 121 -7.29 11.51 4.88
CA GLY A 121 -7.37 11.15 3.46
C GLY A 121 -6.97 12.29 2.53
N PHE A 122 -7.63 13.44 2.60
CA PHE A 122 -7.37 14.54 1.67
C PHE A 122 -6.05 15.26 1.94
N ALA A 123 -5.59 15.36 3.19
CA ALA A 123 -4.26 15.92 3.45
C ALA A 123 -3.17 15.02 2.85
N SER A 124 -3.30 13.69 2.98
CA SER A 124 -2.38 12.73 2.37
C SER A 124 -2.42 12.82 0.84
N TYR A 125 -3.61 12.93 0.25
CA TYR A 125 -3.78 13.09 -1.19
C TYR A 125 -3.17 14.40 -1.72
N GLY A 126 -3.42 15.52 -1.05
CA GLY A 126 -2.85 16.83 -1.38
C GLY A 126 -1.33 16.82 -1.32
N TRP A 127 -0.76 16.17 -0.29
CA TRP A 127 0.68 15.96 -0.18
C TRP A 127 1.20 15.09 -1.33
N LEU A 128 0.53 13.99 -1.66
CA LEU A 128 0.90 13.10 -2.76
C LEU A 128 0.89 13.81 -4.12
N LEU A 129 -0.10 14.67 -4.39
CA LEU A 129 -0.16 15.43 -5.64
C LEU A 129 1.03 16.36 -5.84
N GLN A 130 1.56 16.93 -4.75
CA GLN A 130 2.74 17.79 -4.79
C GLN A 130 4.05 16.99 -4.87
N ASN A 131 4.09 15.79 -4.29
CA ASN A 131 5.32 15.02 -4.07
C ASN A 131 5.50 13.82 -5.02
N ALA A 132 4.44 13.36 -5.69
CA ALA A 132 4.44 12.19 -6.57
C ALA A 132 3.86 12.49 -7.99
N PRO A 133 4.20 11.68 -9.01
CA PRO A 133 3.60 11.82 -10.33
C PRO A 133 2.08 11.51 -10.31
N ILE A 134 1.27 12.31 -11.02
CA ILE A 134 -0.21 12.16 -11.07
C ILE A 134 -0.65 10.73 -11.39
N SER A 135 0.03 10.06 -12.32
CA SER A 135 -0.30 8.68 -12.70
C SER A 135 -0.10 7.65 -11.59
N LEU A 136 0.80 7.92 -10.63
CA LEU A 136 1.00 7.08 -9.45
C LEU A 136 -0.01 7.47 -8.38
N VAL A 137 -0.25 8.77 -8.19
CA VAL A 137 -1.28 9.23 -7.27
C VAL A 137 -2.62 8.61 -7.67
N SER A 138 -2.97 8.61 -8.96
CA SER A 138 -4.22 8.08 -9.49
C SER A 138 -4.40 6.56 -9.31
N THR A 139 -3.34 5.79 -9.05
CA THR A 139 -3.52 4.34 -8.84
C THR A 139 -4.25 4.01 -7.55
N TYR A 140 -4.30 4.93 -6.58
CA TYR A 140 -5.07 4.75 -5.34
C TYR A 140 -6.56 4.44 -5.62
N ALA A 141 -7.12 5.04 -6.68
CA ALA A 141 -8.51 4.85 -7.06
C ALA A 141 -8.82 3.40 -7.46
N TYR A 142 -7.81 2.64 -7.90
CA TYR A 142 -7.92 1.22 -8.19
C TYR A 142 -7.75 0.36 -6.93
N VAL A 143 -6.89 0.78 -6.00
CA VAL A 143 -6.65 0.04 -4.75
C VAL A 143 -7.83 0.19 -3.77
N ASN A 144 -8.51 1.34 -3.76
CA ASN A 144 -9.61 1.62 -2.82
C ASN A 144 -10.75 0.58 -2.89
N PRO A 145 -11.29 0.19 -4.06
CA PRO A 145 -12.29 -0.87 -4.14
C PRO A 145 -11.83 -2.21 -3.56
N VAL A 146 -10.56 -2.59 -3.76
CA VAL A 146 -10.01 -3.82 -3.18
C VAL A 146 -9.99 -3.71 -1.65
N VAL A 147 -9.51 -2.60 -1.10
CA VAL A 147 -9.50 -2.37 0.34
C VAL A 147 -10.92 -2.37 0.91
N ALA A 148 -11.87 -1.74 0.21
CA ALA A 148 -13.28 -1.72 0.62
C ALA A 148 -13.87 -3.13 0.72
N VAL A 149 -13.62 -3.99 -0.28
CA VAL A 149 -14.12 -5.37 -0.27
C VAL A 149 -13.45 -6.22 0.82
N LEU A 150 -12.15 -6.05 1.05
CA LEU A 150 -11.46 -6.74 2.14
C LEU A 150 -12.00 -6.31 3.51
N LEU A 151 -12.29 -5.03 3.70
CA LEU A 151 -12.91 -4.52 4.92
C LEU A 151 -14.37 -4.97 5.05
N GLY A 152 -15.13 -5.05 3.95
CA GLY A 152 -16.49 -5.58 3.94
C GLY A 152 -16.52 -7.05 4.34
N ALA A 153 -15.64 -7.87 3.77
CA ALA A 153 -15.49 -9.27 4.16
C ALA A 153 -15.05 -9.45 5.62
N TRP A 154 -14.21 -8.55 6.14
CA TRP A 154 -13.68 -8.67 7.50
C TRP A 154 -14.61 -8.10 8.58
N LEU A 155 -15.25 -6.96 8.33
CA LEU A 155 -16.04 -6.21 9.32
C LEU A 155 -17.55 -6.41 9.15
N ALA A 156 -18.01 -6.75 7.95
CA ALA A 156 -19.41 -6.92 7.62
C ALA A 156 -19.78 -8.35 7.19
N ASP A 157 -18.82 -9.30 7.31
CA ASP A 157 -18.97 -10.72 6.95
C ASP A 157 -19.49 -10.92 5.50
N GLU A 158 -19.12 -10.01 4.59
CA GLU A 158 -19.52 -10.11 3.18
C GLU A 158 -18.82 -11.30 2.48
N PRO A 159 -19.57 -12.16 1.78
CA PRO A 159 -18.99 -13.33 1.14
C PRO A 159 -18.05 -12.96 -0.01
N LEU A 160 -16.84 -13.51 0.01
CA LEU A 160 -15.85 -13.31 -1.04
C LEU A 160 -16.11 -14.24 -2.22
N GLU A 161 -16.86 -13.74 -3.20
CA GLU A 161 -17.09 -14.47 -4.45
C GLU A 161 -15.81 -14.59 -5.31
N PRO A 162 -15.66 -15.67 -6.12
CA PRO A 162 -14.52 -15.84 -7.02
C PRO A 162 -14.28 -14.65 -7.96
N ARG A 163 -15.36 -13.95 -8.35
CA ARG A 163 -15.31 -12.70 -9.14
C ARG A 163 -14.44 -11.63 -8.46
N ILE A 164 -14.56 -11.49 -7.15
CA ILE A 164 -13.81 -10.52 -6.35
C ILE A 164 -12.31 -10.84 -6.39
N GLY A 165 -11.95 -12.11 -6.25
CA GLY A 165 -10.55 -12.56 -6.34
C GLY A 165 -9.93 -12.27 -7.71
N LEU A 166 -10.67 -12.57 -8.79
CA LEU A 166 -10.24 -12.26 -10.16
C LEU A 166 -10.06 -10.75 -10.38
N ALA A 167 -11.06 -9.96 -10.03
CA ALA A 167 -11.03 -8.51 -10.19
C ALA A 167 -9.88 -7.87 -9.39
N THR A 168 -9.69 -8.30 -8.14
CA THR A 168 -8.59 -7.86 -7.28
C THR A 168 -7.23 -8.17 -7.90
N THR A 169 -7.06 -9.36 -8.46
CA THR A 169 -5.82 -9.76 -9.14
C THR A 169 -5.53 -8.88 -10.35
N ILE A 170 -6.54 -8.60 -11.17
CA ILE A 170 -6.42 -7.72 -12.35
C ILE A 170 -6.04 -6.29 -11.93
N ILE A 171 -6.71 -5.75 -10.93
CA ILE A 171 -6.47 -4.39 -10.41
C ILE A 171 -5.04 -4.28 -9.87
N ILE A 172 -4.62 -5.20 -8.98
CA ILE A 172 -3.27 -5.18 -8.41
C ILE A 172 -2.21 -5.36 -9.50
N GLY A 173 -2.43 -6.30 -10.43
CA GLY A 173 -1.53 -6.53 -11.56
C GLY A 173 -1.35 -5.29 -12.44
N ALA A 174 -2.44 -4.55 -12.71
CA ALA A 174 -2.41 -3.30 -13.43
C ALA A 174 -1.58 -2.23 -12.71
N VAL A 175 -1.77 -2.06 -11.40
CA VAL A 175 -1.01 -1.10 -10.59
C VAL A 175 0.48 -1.44 -10.59
N ILE A 176 0.82 -2.72 -10.42
CA ILE A 176 2.22 -3.20 -10.48
C ILE A 176 2.82 -2.92 -11.87
N PHE A 177 2.08 -3.19 -12.95
CA PHE A 177 2.53 -2.95 -14.32
C PHE A 177 2.80 -1.47 -14.62
N ILE A 178 1.90 -0.57 -14.19
CA ILE A 178 2.07 0.89 -14.34
C ILE A 178 3.36 1.36 -13.63
N ASN A 179 3.67 0.78 -12.48
CA ASN A 179 4.81 1.18 -11.67
C ASN A 179 6.14 0.60 -12.17
N SER A 180 6.14 -0.67 -12.59
CA SER A 180 7.35 -1.39 -13.04
C SER A 180 7.85 -0.95 -14.43
N THR A 181 6.96 -0.56 -15.34
CA THR A 181 7.34 -0.04 -16.67
C THR A 181 8.10 1.28 -16.62
N ARG A 182 7.84 2.12 -15.61
CA ARG A 182 8.52 3.41 -15.41
C ARG A 182 9.96 3.30 -14.92
N GLN A 183 10.30 2.24 -14.18
CA GLN A 183 11.67 2.02 -13.73
C GLN A 183 12.62 1.76 -14.91
N LYS A 184 12.12 1.18 -16.02
CA LYS A 184 12.91 0.89 -17.22
C LYS A 184 13.22 2.11 -18.08
N THR A 185 12.28 3.08 -18.23
CA THR A 185 12.46 4.24 -19.13
C THR A 185 13.47 5.28 -18.62
N ARG A 186 13.85 5.24 -17.33
CA ARG A 186 14.86 6.17 -16.75
C ARG A 186 16.31 5.70 -16.90
N ALA A 187 16.55 4.52 -17.46
CA ALA A 187 17.87 3.89 -17.50
C ALA A 187 18.75 4.26 -18.72
N HIS A 188 18.40 5.26 -19.54
CA HIS A 188 19.24 5.70 -20.67
C HIS A 188 19.59 7.21 -20.60
N PRO A 189 20.82 7.56 -20.20
CA PRO A 189 21.47 8.79 -20.63
C PRO A 189 22.17 8.57 -21.98
N HIS A 190 22.19 9.63 -22.81
CA HIS A 190 22.86 9.73 -24.10
C HIS A 190 24.35 9.34 -24.02
N GLY A 191 24.84 8.69 -25.08
CA GLY A 191 26.26 8.57 -25.36
C GLY A 191 26.80 9.80 -26.07
N ASP A 192 28.02 10.22 -25.73
CA ASP A 192 29.15 10.18 -26.66
C ASP A 192 30.50 10.44 -25.95
N GLY A 193 31.46 9.56 -26.23
CA GLY A 193 32.89 9.90 -26.35
C GLY A 193 33.79 9.90 -25.10
N LEU A 194 34.40 8.73 -24.83
CA LEU A 194 35.84 8.46 -24.66
C LEU A 194 36.22 7.61 -23.44
N ALA A 195 36.69 6.41 -23.80
CA ALA A 195 37.49 5.43 -23.07
C ALA A 195 37.88 5.74 -21.60
N VAL A 196 37.27 4.99 -20.68
CA VAL A 196 38.01 4.32 -19.60
C VAL A 196 37.44 2.90 -19.47
N ALA A 197 38.24 1.93 -19.88
CA ALA A 197 37.99 0.53 -19.59
C ALA A 197 38.14 0.26 -18.08
N THR A 198 37.43 -0.77 -17.63
CA THR A 198 37.67 -1.53 -16.38
C THR A 198 37.54 -0.76 -15.06
N VAL A 199 36.32 -0.73 -14.49
CA VAL A 199 36.04 -1.26 -13.14
C VAL A 199 34.57 -1.68 -13.11
N SER A 200 34.33 -2.91 -12.65
CA SER A 200 33.07 -3.43 -12.16
C SER A 200 32.18 -2.37 -11.48
N SER A 201 31.07 -1.98 -12.09
CA SER A 201 29.96 -1.37 -11.36
C SER A 201 28.75 -2.30 -11.47
N LEU A 202 28.70 -3.27 -10.57
CA LEU A 202 27.44 -3.79 -10.06
C LEU A 202 26.65 -2.57 -9.55
N SER A 203 25.87 -1.96 -10.45
CA SER A 203 24.85 -0.96 -10.13
C SER A 203 24.07 -1.49 -8.93
N PRO A 204 24.00 -0.75 -7.80
CA PRO A 204 23.45 -1.32 -6.58
C PRO A 204 21.97 -1.60 -6.81
N ARG A 205 21.63 -2.89 -6.85
CA ARG A 205 20.28 -3.47 -6.76
C ARG A 205 19.41 -2.55 -5.91
N ASN A 206 18.27 -2.11 -6.44
CA ASN A 206 17.23 -1.48 -5.62
C ASN A 206 16.97 -2.40 -4.41
N PRO A 207 17.29 -1.97 -3.18
CA PRO A 207 17.11 -2.81 -2.02
C PRO A 207 15.61 -2.95 -1.74
N THR A 208 15.03 -4.03 -2.24
CA THR A 208 13.65 -4.51 -2.03
C THR A 208 13.71 -5.82 -1.27
N MET A 209 12.70 -6.29 -0.53
CA MET A 209 12.75 -7.66 0.06
C MET A 209 11.95 -8.62 -0.83
N PRO A 210 12.44 -9.00 -2.04
CA PRO A 210 11.65 -9.71 -3.02
C PRO A 210 11.31 -11.14 -2.58
N LEU A 211 12.19 -11.78 -1.80
CA LEU A 211 11.93 -13.14 -1.33
C LEU A 211 10.77 -13.11 -0.34
N PHE A 212 10.79 -12.16 0.59
CA PHE A 212 9.71 -11.96 1.55
C PHE A 212 8.38 -11.60 0.89
N ILE A 213 8.38 -10.70 -0.11
CA ILE A 213 7.16 -10.34 -0.85
C ILE A 213 6.61 -11.55 -1.59
N ALA A 214 7.45 -12.26 -2.35
CA ALA A 214 7.03 -13.43 -3.14
C ALA A 214 6.52 -14.54 -2.22
N PHE A 215 7.23 -14.80 -1.13
CA PHE A 215 6.85 -15.81 -0.16
C PHE A 215 5.53 -15.46 0.55
N SER A 216 5.34 -14.18 0.90
CA SER A 216 4.11 -13.70 1.52
C SER A 216 2.88 -13.81 0.59
N LEU A 217 3.03 -13.44 -0.68
CA LEU A 217 1.96 -13.59 -1.68
C LEU A 217 1.64 -15.06 -1.96
N THR A 218 2.68 -15.90 -2.08
CA THR A 218 2.52 -17.34 -2.27
C THR A 218 1.74 -17.93 -1.09
N LEU A 219 2.07 -17.53 0.14
CA LEU A 219 1.39 -18.01 1.33
C LEU A 219 -0.06 -17.53 1.42
N ALA A 220 -0.35 -16.28 1.06
CA ALA A 220 -1.73 -15.76 0.99
C ALA A 220 -2.60 -16.55 -0.01
N VAL A 221 -2.01 -16.99 -1.12
CA VAL A 221 -2.70 -17.82 -2.13
C VAL A 221 -2.88 -19.24 -1.62
N VAL A 222 -1.83 -19.86 -1.05
CA VAL A 222 -1.91 -21.20 -0.46
C VAL A 222 -2.94 -21.28 0.67
N ALA A 223 -3.08 -20.21 1.46
CA ALA A 223 -4.08 -20.12 2.53
C ALA A 223 -5.54 -20.18 2.02
N GLN A 224 -5.79 -19.88 0.74
CA GLN A 224 -7.13 -19.88 0.14
C GLN A 224 -7.42 -21.09 -0.76
N LEU A 225 -6.39 -21.71 -1.35
CA LEU A 225 -6.58 -22.69 -2.41
C LEU A 225 -6.81 -24.13 -1.93
N ASP A 226 -6.22 -24.57 -0.81
CA ASP A 226 -6.41 -25.95 -0.33
C ASP A 226 -5.82 -26.22 1.07
N SER A 227 -6.51 -27.01 1.91
CA SER A 227 -6.03 -27.39 3.26
C SER A 227 -4.89 -28.43 3.25
N THR A 228 -4.73 -29.18 2.15
CA THR A 228 -3.74 -30.25 2.00
C THR A 228 -2.29 -29.74 1.90
N TRP A 229 -2.08 -28.61 1.23
CA TRP A 229 -0.77 -27.95 1.17
C TRP A 229 -0.38 -27.31 2.50
N LEU A 230 -1.34 -26.66 3.16
CA LEU A 230 -1.15 -26.15 4.52
C LEU A 230 -0.72 -27.27 5.48
N ALA A 231 -1.34 -28.44 5.41
CA ALA A 231 -0.97 -29.61 6.22
C ALA A 231 0.46 -30.10 5.96
N ARG A 232 0.96 -30.02 4.72
CA ARG A 232 2.35 -30.37 4.39
C ARG A 232 3.37 -29.34 4.87
N ILE A 233 2.99 -28.06 4.88
CA ILE A 233 3.85 -26.97 5.35
C ILE A 233 3.89 -26.94 6.88
N ALA A 234 2.81 -27.36 7.56
CA ALA A 234 2.70 -27.42 9.01
C ALA A 234 3.53 -28.52 9.70
N LEU A 235 4.42 -29.21 8.97
CA LEU A 235 5.28 -30.24 9.55
C LEU A 235 6.27 -29.62 10.56
N PRO A 236 6.53 -30.26 11.73
CA PRO A 236 7.51 -29.77 12.70
C PRO A 236 8.91 -29.55 12.10
N ALA A 237 9.30 -30.34 11.09
CA ALA A 237 10.55 -30.17 10.36
C ALA A 237 10.69 -28.77 9.72
N VAL A 238 9.59 -28.19 9.26
CA VAL A 238 9.54 -26.88 8.63
C VAL A 238 9.78 -25.77 9.67
N LEU A 239 9.28 -25.94 10.90
CA LEU A 239 9.57 -25.02 12.01
C LEU A 239 11.08 -24.96 12.33
N TYR A 240 11.73 -26.12 12.47
CA TYR A 240 13.18 -26.18 12.73
C TYR A 240 14.00 -25.59 11.58
N PHE A 241 13.57 -25.82 10.34
CA PHE A 241 14.18 -25.20 9.16
C PHE A 241 14.04 -23.66 9.19
N GLY A 242 12.86 -23.15 9.54
CA GLY A 242 12.62 -21.72 9.73
C GLY A 242 13.52 -21.10 10.80
N LEU A 243 13.65 -21.75 11.96
CA LEU A 243 14.53 -21.29 13.04
C LEU A 243 16.01 -21.28 12.63
N ALA A 244 16.47 -22.34 11.95
CA ALA A 244 17.83 -22.41 11.43
C ALA A 244 18.11 -21.31 10.39
N TRP A 245 17.16 -21.06 9.48
CA TRP A 245 17.27 -19.96 8.51
C TRP A 245 17.31 -18.61 9.21
N ALA A 246 16.40 -18.34 10.16
CA ALA A 246 16.40 -17.11 10.94
C ALA A 246 17.77 -16.86 11.61
N GLY A 247 18.36 -17.89 12.23
CA GLY A 247 19.71 -17.83 12.80
C GLY A 247 20.79 -17.49 11.77
N CYS A 248 20.81 -18.18 10.62
CA CYS A 248 21.72 -17.90 9.51
C CYS A 248 21.59 -16.46 9.00
N SER A 249 20.37 -15.92 8.92
CA SER A 249 20.10 -14.55 8.50
C SER A 249 20.63 -13.50 9.49
N VAL A 250 20.49 -13.74 10.80
CA VAL A 250 21.07 -12.87 11.85
C VAL A 250 22.60 -12.89 11.77
N ILE A 251 23.20 -14.08 11.62
CA ILE A 251 24.65 -14.23 11.48
C ILE A 251 25.16 -13.53 10.21
N ALA A 252 24.43 -13.64 9.09
CA ALA A 252 24.78 -12.97 7.84
C ALA A 252 24.80 -11.43 7.99
N MET A 253 23.90 -10.86 8.80
CA MET A 253 23.90 -9.43 9.12
C MET A 253 25.08 -9.01 9.98
N ALA A 254 25.50 -9.86 10.92
CA ALA A 254 26.62 -9.58 11.82
C ALA A 254 27.98 -9.67 11.11
N LEU A 255 28.16 -10.62 10.18
CA LEU A 255 29.47 -10.94 9.60
C LEU A 255 29.86 -10.09 8.38
N LYS A 256 28.92 -9.67 7.52
CA LYS A 256 29.27 -8.98 6.26
C LYS A 256 28.32 -7.82 5.93
N LYS A 257 28.85 -6.59 5.90
CA LYS A 257 28.12 -5.36 5.51
C LYS A 257 27.36 -5.47 4.17
N HIS A 258 27.86 -6.29 3.24
CA HIS A 258 27.27 -6.48 1.90
C HIS A 258 26.14 -7.54 1.86
N LEU A 259 26.00 -8.37 2.91
CA LEU A 259 24.95 -9.39 3.04
C LEU A 259 23.76 -8.94 3.90
N VAL A 260 23.82 -7.73 4.47
CA VAL A 260 22.75 -7.19 5.34
C VAL A 260 21.37 -7.26 4.68
N PHE A 261 21.31 -7.03 3.36
CA PHE A 261 20.10 -7.18 2.56
C PHE A 261 19.51 -8.60 2.61
N LEU A 262 20.34 -9.62 2.35
CA LEU A 262 19.93 -11.02 2.44
C LEU A 262 19.58 -11.42 3.87
N GLY A 263 20.18 -10.75 4.85
CA GLY A 263 19.87 -10.89 6.26
C GLY A 263 18.42 -10.50 6.58
N TYR A 264 18.02 -9.27 6.25
CA TYR A 264 16.63 -8.82 6.46
C TYR A 264 15.62 -9.67 5.69
N ASP A 265 15.83 -9.86 4.39
CA ASP A 265 14.90 -10.58 3.51
C ASP A 265 14.74 -12.06 3.93
N GLY A 266 15.86 -12.71 4.26
CA GLY A 266 15.87 -14.07 4.76
C GLY A 266 15.23 -14.21 6.15
N PHE A 267 15.53 -13.31 7.08
CA PHE A 267 14.95 -13.32 8.43
C PHE A 267 13.44 -13.10 8.39
N ALA A 268 12.99 -12.17 7.55
CA ALA A 268 11.59 -11.88 7.35
C ALA A 268 10.81 -13.09 6.83
N SER A 269 11.37 -13.74 5.82
CA SER A 269 10.76 -14.91 5.19
C SER A 269 10.75 -16.13 6.11
N SER A 270 11.82 -16.33 6.87
CA SER A 270 11.90 -17.44 7.82
C SER A 270 10.95 -17.26 9.00
N THR A 271 10.81 -16.05 9.54
CA THR A 271 9.85 -15.78 10.63
C THR A 271 8.40 -15.88 10.18
N LEU A 272 8.08 -15.58 8.92
CA LEU A 272 6.75 -15.83 8.36
C LEU A 272 6.42 -17.33 8.27
N LEU A 273 7.42 -18.14 7.95
CA LEU A 273 7.29 -19.59 7.93
C LEU A 273 7.14 -20.16 9.35
N ILE A 274 7.93 -19.68 10.31
CA ILE A 274 7.78 -20.01 11.74
C ILE A 274 6.38 -19.64 12.23
N TRP A 275 5.93 -18.42 11.93
CA TRP A 275 4.60 -17.91 12.27
C TRP A 275 3.50 -18.86 11.80
N LEU A 276 3.54 -19.24 10.52
CA LEU A 276 2.54 -20.14 9.95
C LEU A 276 2.52 -21.46 10.72
N VAL A 277 3.64 -22.17 10.80
CA VAL A 277 3.69 -23.51 11.41
C VAL A 277 3.34 -23.47 12.90
N TYR A 278 3.80 -22.45 13.61
CA TYR A 278 3.59 -22.34 15.04
C TYR A 278 2.15 -21.92 15.39
N TRP A 279 1.54 -21.00 14.62
CA TRP A 279 0.20 -20.48 14.93
C TRP A 279 -0.91 -21.31 14.31
N LEU A 280 -0.68 -22.01 13.18
CA LEU A 280 -1.72 -22.82 12.53
C LEU A 280 -2.49 -23.75 13.47
N PRO A 281 -1.85 -24.54 14.38
CA PRO A 281 -2.59 -25.40 15.30
C PRO A 281 -3.25 -24.66 16.49
N GLN A 282 -2.94 -23.38 16.69
CA GLN A 282 -3.40 -22.60 17.85
C GLN A 282 -4.64 -21.74 17.55
N PHE A 283 -4.93 -21.52 16.28
CA PHE A 283 -6.06 -20.72 15.82
C PHE A 283 -7.09 -21.62 15.13
N VAL A 284 -8.34 -21.18 15.11
CA VAL A 284 -9.45 -21.94 14.51
C VAL A 284 -9.22 -22.10 13.00
N ASP A 285 -9.56 -23.27 12.46
CA ASP A 285 -9.51 -23.53 11.02
C ASP A 285 -10.27 -22.44 10.24
N GLY A 286 -9.65 -21.91 9.18
CA GLY A 286 -10.22 -20.81 8.40
C GLY A 286 -10.01 -19.42 9.01
N SER A 287 -9.19 -19.29 10.05
CA SER A 287 -8.88 -17.98 10.65
C SER A 287 -8.36 -16.98 9.60
N PRO A 288 -8.98 -15.79 9.47
CA PRO A 288 -8.70 -14.84 8.39
C PRO A 288 -7.25 -14.32 8.43
N LEU A 289 -6.61 -14.35 9.60
CA LEU A 289 -5.23 -13.91 9.80
C LEU A 289 -4.22 -14.62 8.87
N PHE A 290 -4.45 -15.89 8.52
CA PHE A 290 -3.55 -16.66 7.64
C PHE A 290 -3.55 -16.17 6.19
N PHE A 291 -4.61 -15.46 5.79
CA PHE A 291 -4.68 -14.76 4.51
C PHE A 291 -4.22 -13.30 4.62
N PHE A 292 -4.75 -12.57 5.61
CA PHE A 292 -4.53 -11.12 5.70
C PHE A 292 -3.12 -10.73 6.10
N TYR A 293 -2.44 -11.48 6.97
CA TYR A 293 -1.10 -11.10 7.42
C TYR A 293 -0.06 -11.20 6.29
N PRO A 294 0.03 -12.29 5.51
CA PRO A 294 0.95 -12.35 4.39
C PRO A 294 0.61 -11.30 3.31
N LEU A 295 -0.67 -11.07 3.03
CA LEU A 295 -1.08 -10.01 2.10
C LEU A 295 -0.64 -8.62 2.61
N TYR A 296 -0.88 -8.33 3.89
CA TYR A 296 -0.45 -7.10 4.55
C TYR A 296 1.08 -6.93 4.46
N PHE A 297 1.86 -7.96 4.76
CA PHE A 297 3.32 -7.90 4.67
C PHE A 297 3.83 -7.65 3.26
N ALA A 298 3.26 -8.33 2.27
CA ALA A 298 3.61 -8.11 0.86
C ALA A 298 3.32 -6.67 0.44
N LEU A 299 2.13 -6.16 0.77
CA LEU A 299 1.70 -4.80 0.43
C LEU A 299 2.55 -3.74 1.13
N THR A 300 2.70 -3.82 2.45
CA THR A 300 3.49 -2.85 3.22
C THR A 300 4.94 -2.83 2.79
N THR A 301 5.56 -3.99 2.59
CA THR A 301 6.95 -4.11 2.12
C THR A 301 7.13 -3.55 0.71
N ALA A 302 6.20 -3.85 -0.20
CA ALA A 302 6.22 -3.30 -1.56
C ALA A 302 6.04 -1.78 -1.55
N LEU A 303 5.06 -1.26 -0.78
CA LEU A 303 4.80 0.17 -0.66
C LEU A 303 6.00 0.91 -0.06
N ILE A 304 6.53 0.43 1.07
CA ILE A 304 7.69 1.05 1.72
C ILE A 304 8.90 1.04 0.76
N SER A 305 9.14 -0.07 0.05
CA SER A 305 10.25 -0.13 -0.92
C SER A 305 10.03 0.81 -2.11
N LEU A 306 8.80 0.91 -2.63
CA LEU A 306 8.49 1.78 -3.77
C LEU A 306 8.55 3.26 -3.41
N PHE A 307 8.03 3.62 -2.24
CA PHE A 307 7.92 5.02 -1.80
C PHE A 307 9.20 5.52 -1.14
N PHE A 308 9.81 4.80 -0.20
CA PHE A 308 10.99 5.30 0.51
C PHE A 308 12.28 5.03 -0.29
N VAL A 309 12.49 3.79 -0.72
CA VAL A 309 13.73 3.42 -1.43
C VAL A 309 13.69 3.94 -2.88
N GLY A 310 12.53 3.89 -3.53
CA GLY A 310 12.36 4.35 -4.91
C GLY A 310 12.49 5.86 -5.11
N THR A 311 12.22 6.68 -4.08
CA THR A 311 12.37 8.16 -4.16
C THR A 311 13.60 8.70 -3.42
N ARG A 312 14.55 7.84 -3.03
CA ARG A 312 15.74 8.17 -2.22
C ARG A 312 16.59 9.36 -2.71
N GLN A 313 16.54 9.67 -4.01
CA GLN A 313 17.27 10.80 -4.61
C GLN A 313 16.61 12.17 -4.41
N LYS A 314 15.40 12.20 -3.83
CA LYS A 314 14.61 13.42 -3.62
C LYS A 314 14.47 13.83 -2.16
N ILE A 315 15.07 13.06 -1.24
CA ILE A 315 14.96 13.32 0.20
C ILE A 315 15.91 14.49 0.52
N ASP A 316 15.37 15.53 1.17
CA ASP A 316 16.14 16.70 1.58
C ASP A 316 17.13 16.37 2.72
N ALA A 317 18.15 17.22 2.89
CA ALA A 317 19.22 17.00 3.86
C ALA A 317 18.72 16.99 5.32
N ASP A 318 17.70 17.79 5.63
CA ASP A 318 17.13 17.88 6.97
C ASP A 318 16.36 16.60 7.32
N SER A 319 15.54 16.09 6.39
CA SER A 319 14.88 14.80 6.49
C SER A 319 15.87 13.64 6.63
N LEU A 320 16.99 13.68 5.90
CA LEU A 320 18.07 12.70 6.04
C LEU A 320 18.71 12.72 7.43
N SER A 321 18.92 13.91 8.00
CA SER A 321 19.45 14.06 9.36
C SER A 321 18.50 13.47 10.41
N LEU A 322 17.19 13.70 10.25
CA LEU A 322 16.16 13.13 11.11
C LEU A 322 16.10 11.60 10.97
N MET A 323 16.21 11.08 9.74
CA MET A 323 16.28 9.64 9.49
C MET A 323 17.51 9.00 10.12
N ALA A 324 18.67 9.67 10.09
CA ALA A 324 19.89 9.21 10.73
C ALA A 324 19.74 9.17 12.27
N VAL A 325 19.17 10.22 12.87
CA VAL A 325 18.89 10.27 14.32
C VAL A 325 17.87 9.19 14.73
N LEU A 326 16.83 9.00 13.93
CA LEU A 326 15.85 7.93 14.14
C LEU A 326 16.50 6.54 14.01
N ALA A 327 17.45 6.38 13.09
CA ALA A 327 18.15 5.12 12.89
C ALA A 327 19.19 4.81 13.99
N ASP A 328 19.62 5.79 14.77
CA ASP A 328 20.60 5.57 15.85
C ASP A 328 19.95 5.22 17.20
N LYS A 329 18.62 5.35 17.31
CA LYS A 329 17.90 5.01 18.54
C LYS A 329 17.94 3.50 18.85
N VAL A 330 18.06 3.18 20.13
CA VAL A 330 18.15 1.79 20.66
C VAL A 330 16.94 0.95 20.26
N TRP A 331 15.71 1.50 20.27
CA TRP A 331 14.49 0.77 19.91
C TRP A 331 14.41 0.34 18.43
N THR A 332 15.29 0.87 17.59
CA THR A 332 15.32 0.65 16.14
C THR A 332 16.52 -0.20 15.73
N GLN A 333 17.29 -0.69 16.71
CA GLN A 333 18.41 -1.58 16.44
C GLN A 333 17.90 -2.88 15.81
N PRO A 334 18.49 -3.33 14.69
CA PRO A 334 17.98 -4.49 13.95
C PRO A 334 17.97 -5.78 14.78
N SER A 335 19.01 -6.01 15.59
CA SER A 335 19.11 -7.15 16.49
C SER A 335 17.99 -7.17 17.54
N LEU A 336 17.69 -6.02 18.15
CA LEU A 336 16.62 -5.89 19.13
C LEU A 336 15.25 -6.17 18.50
N LEU A 337 14.99 -5.62 17.31
CA LEU A 337 13.75 -5.88 16.56
C LEU A 337 13.61 -7.36 16.19
N MET A 338 14.69 -8.00 15.76
CA MET A 338 14.68 -9.43 15.42
C MET A 338 14.41 -10.32 16.64
N ILE A 339 15.02 -10.02 17.78
CA ILE A 339 14.72 -10.70 19.06
C ILE A 339 13.26 -10.47 19.46
N ALA A 340 12.78 -9.23 19.36
CA ALA A 340 11.40 -8.89 19.67
C ALA A 340 10.41 -9.63 18.75
N ILE A 341 10.71 -9.78 17.45
CA ILE A 341 9.88 -10.54 16.51
C ILE A 341 9.77 -12.01 16.92
N LEU A 342 10.89 -12.64 17.28
CA LEU A 342 10.89 -14.02 17.77
C LEU A 342 10.11 -14.14 19.09
N GLY A 343 10.25 -13.17 20.00
CA GLY A 343 9.44 -13.09 21.22
C GLY A 343 7.95 -12.91 20.92
N GLY A 344 7.60 -12.06 19.94
CA GLY A 344 6.23 -11.81 19.53
C GLY A 344 5.55 -13.03 18.90
N LEU A 345 6.31 -13.89 18.23
CA LEU A 345 5.83 -15.18 17.74
C LEU A 345 5.44 -16.15 18.86
N ALA A 346 6.11 -16.07 20.01
CA ALA A 346 5.85 -16.91 21.18
C ALA A 346 4.64 -16.45 22.02
N VAL A 347 4.02 -15.32 21.69
CA VAL A 347 2.90 -14.72 22.45
C VAL A 347 1.64 -14.63 21.56
N PRO A 348 1.01 -15.77 21.22
CA PRO A 348 -0.16 -15.84 20.32
C PRO A 348 -1.37 -15.05 20.86
N GLN A 349 -1.50 -14.92 22.18
CA GLN A 349 -2.50 -14.09 22.85
C GLN A 349 -2.43 -12.60 22.47
N HIS A 350 -1.29 -12.13 21.98
CA HIS A 350 -1.10 -10.78 21.44
C HIS A 350 -0.77 -10.87 19.96
N PHE A 351 -1.69 -11.47 19.19
CA PHE A 351 -1.52 -11.79 17.77
C PHE A 351 -1.18 -10.60 16.85
N MET A 352 -1.37 -9.35 17.30
CA MET A 352 -0.98 -8.12 16.60
C MET A 352 0.49 -7.72 16.84
N LEU A 353 1.17 -8.30 17.83
CA LEU A 353 2.54 -7.96 18.19
C LEU A 353 3.52 -8.36 17.08
N TYR A 354 3.39 -9.58 16.55
CA TYR A 354 4.21 -10.06 15.44
C TYR A 354 4.14 -9.16 14.20
N PRO A 355 2.96 -8.88 13.60
CA PRO A 355 2.90 -8.05 12.39
C PRO A 355 3.35 -6.60 12.62
N THR A 356 3.14 -6.07 13.82
CA THR A 356 3.61 -4.71 14.17
C THR A 356 5.14 -4.65 14.20
N LEU A 357 5.78 -5.59 14.90
CA LEU A 357 7.24 -5.67 14.96
C LEU A 357 7.86 -5.96 13.58
N MET A 358 7.17 -6.78 12.79
CA MET A 358 7.57 -7.08 11.42
C MET A 358 7.53 -5.83 10.52
N THR A 359 6.50 -4.99 10.69
CA THR A 359 6.40 -3.69 9.99
C THR A 359 7.53 -2.75 10.39
N LEU A 360 7.87 -2.70 11.68
CA LEU A 360 9.01 -1.91 12.17
C LEU A 360 10.35 -2.39 11.56
N LEU A 361 10.53 -3.69 11.40
CA LEU A 361 11.71 -4.26 10.73
C LEU A 361 11.79 -3.84 9.25
N VAL A 362 10.67 -3.85 8.53
CA VAL A 362 10.59 -3.41 7.13
C VAL A 362 10.88 -1.91 6.99
N ILE A 363 10.33 -1.08 7.87
CA ILE A 363 10.65 0.36 7.93
C ILE A 363 12.13 0.55 8.23
N ARG A 364 12.69 -0.21 9.17
CA ARG A 364 14.11 -0.15 9.51
C ARG A 364 15.00 -0.51 8.33
N PHE A 365 14.67 -1.58 7.61
CA PHE A 365 15.36 -1.97 6.39
C PHE A 365 15.35 -0.84 5.35
N ALA A 366 14.23 -0.15 5.18
CA ALA A 366 14.12 0.97 4.26
C ALA A 366 14.99 2.16 4.69
N LEU A 367 15.04 2.48 5.99
CA LEU A 367 15.92 3.52 6.54
C LEU A 367 17.40 3.19 6.30
N ASP A 368 17.85 1.99 6.67
CA ASP A 368 19.24 1.54 6.44
C ASP A 368 19.61 1.59 4.94
N SER A 369 18.66 1.24 4.08
CA SER A 369 18.83 1.25 2.63
C SER A 369 18.95 2.67 2.06
N CYS A 370 18.23 3.64 2.63
CA CYS A 370 18.32 5.04 2.24
C CYS A 370 19.64 5.67 2.70
N LEU A 371 20.04 5.42 3.95
CA LEU A 371 21.29 5.97 4.53
C LEU A 371 22.54 5.42 3.83
N LYS A 372 22.60 4.12 3.55
CA LYS A 372 23.76 3.50 2.86
C LYS A 372 23.94 3.96 1.41
N ALA A 373 22.87 4.40 0.75
CA ALA A 373 22.91 4.83 -0.64
C ALA A 373 23.40 6.27 -0.84
N GLN A 374 23.49 7.07 0.24
CA GLN A 374 23.96 8.46 0.21
C GLN A 374 25.39 8.62 0.74
N LEU A 375 25.91 7.62 1.46
CA LEU A 375 27.31 7.54 1.92
C LEU A 375 28.27 6.95 0.85
N LYS A 376 27.74 6.52 -0.30
CA LYS A 376 28.47 6.07 -1.49
C LYS A 376 28.24 7.09 -2.59
#